data_AF-A0A952A6N6-F1
#
_entry.id   AF-A0A952A6N6-F1
#
_cell.length_a   1.000
_cell.length_b   1.000
_cell.length_c   1.000
_cell.angle_alpha   90.00
_cell.angle_beta   90.00
_cell.angle_gamma   90.00
#
_symmetry.space_group_name_H-M   'P 1'
#
loop_
_entity.id
_entity.type
_entity.pdbx_description
1 polymer ?
#
loop_
_entity_poly.entity_id
_entity_poly.type
_entity_poly.pdbx_seq_one_letter_code
_entity_poly.pdbx_strand_id
1 'polypeptide(L)' 'MRFEGTSGYVATDDLKVAVNAAATLRRPLLVKGEPGTGKTVLAAEVAAAMDAPLIEWHVKSTT' A
#
# COMPACT_ATOMS: atom_id res chain seq x y z
N MET A 1 -0.19 15.14 -2.57
CA MET A 1 0.55 14.02 -1.95
C MET A 1 0.77 12.98 -3.04
N ARG A 2 2.00 12.59 -3.37
CA ARG A 2 2.30 11.73 -4.53
C ARG A 2 3.32 10.65 -4.14
N PHE A 3 2.93 9.39 -4.27
CA PHE A 3 3.75 8.19 -4.15
C PHE A 3 4.46 7.94 -5.47
N GLU A 4 5.79 7.95 -5.45
CA GLU A 4 6.67 7.71 -6.62
C GLU A 4 7.31 6.31 -6.59
N GLY A 5 7.13 5.55 -5.50
CA GLY A 5 7.88 4.34 -5.18
C GLY A 5 8.96 4.60 -4.12
N THR A 6 9.70 3.55 -3.75
CA THR A 6 10.82 3.63 -2.80
C THR A 6 12.00 2.80 -3.31
N SER A 7 13.18 3.00 -2.72
CA SER A 7 14.39 2.25 -3.10
C SER A 7 14.26 0.74 -2.86
N GLY A 8 13.36 0.31 -1.97
CA GLY A 8 13.11 -1.09 -1.64
C GLY A 8 11.96 -1.75 -2.40
N TYR A 9 11.16 -1.00 -3.16
CA TYR A 9 9.94 -1.53 -3.78
C TYR A 9 9.70 -0.98 -5.18
N VAL A 10 9.81 -1.88 -6.17
CA VAL A 10 9.48 -1.59 -7.57
C VAL A 10 7.96 -1.67 -7.74
N ALA A 11 7.28 -0.55 -7.49
CA ALA A 11 5.87 -0.42 -7.84
C ALA A 11 5.72 -0.26 -9.36
N THR A 12 4.81 -1.03 -9.96
CA THR A 12 4.35 -0.77 -11.32
C THR A 12 3.71 0.62 -11.40
N ASP A 13 3.75 1.26 -12.56
CA ASP A 13 3.15 2.60 -12.73
C ASP A 13 1.65 2.59 -12.42
N ASP A 14 0.93 1.52 -12.79
CA ASP A 14 -0.49 1.33 -12.46
C ASP A 14 -0.74 1.34 -10.95
N LEU A 15 0.15 0.72 -10.17
CA LEU A 15 0.03 0.68 -8.72
C LEU A 15 0.24 2.07 -8.11
N LYS A 16 1.22 2.83 -8.63
CA LYS A 16 1.43 4.22 -8.20
C LYS A 16 0.21 5.08 -8.48
N VAL A 17 -0.40 4.94 -9.66
CA VAL A 17 -1.62 5.66 -10.03
C VAL A 17 -2.76 5.31 -9.07
N ALA A 18 -2.97 4.02 -8.78
CA ALA A 18 -4.03 3.58 -7.87
C ALA A 18 -3.86 4.14 -6.44
N VAL A 19 -2.64 4.10 -5.89
CA VAL A 19 -2.33 4.66 -4.56
C VAL A 19 -2.57 6.16 -4.53
N ASN A 20 -2.07 6.89 -5.53
CA ASN A 20 -2.24 8.34 -5.61
C ASN A 20 -3.70 8.75 -5.76
N ALA A 21 -4.48 8.02 -6.58
CA ALA A 21 -5.90 8.26 -6.74
C ALA A 21 -6.65 8.02 -5.43
N ALA A 22 -6.40 6.90 -4.75
CA ALA A 22 -7.03 6.56 -3.47
C ALA A 22 -6.74 7.61 -2.39
N ALA A 23 -5.47 8.04 -2.28
CA ALA A 23 -5.06 9.08 -1.35
C ALA A 23 -5.73 10.43 -1.65
N THR A 24 -5.75 10.85 -2.91
CA THR A 24 -6.33 12.13 -3.34
C THR A 24 -7.84 12.16 -3.14
N LEU A 25 -8.53 11.06 -3.46
CA LEU A 25 -9.98 10.94 -3.35
C LEU A 25 -10.46 10.59 -1.94
N ARG A 26 -9.54 10.29 -1.01
CA ARG A 26 -9.85 9.75 0.32
C ARG A 26 -10.77 8.53 0.23
N ARG A 27 -10.43 7.62 -0.68
CA ARG A 27 -11.16 6.36 -0.90
C ARG A 27 -10.27 5.19 -0.47
N PRO A 28 -10.84 4.14 0.14
CA PRO A 28 -10.07 2.96 0.52
C PRO A 28 -9.53 2.24 -0.73
N LEU A 29 -8.32 1.70 -0.63
CA LEU A 29 -7.67 0.90 -1.67
C LEU A 29 -7.54 -0.55 -1.18
N LEU A 30 -8.16 -1.50 -1.90
CA LEU A 30 -8.00 -2.92 -1.65
C LEU A 30 -6.98 -3.51 -2.63
N VAL A 31 -5.85 -3.99 -2.12
CA VAL A 31 -4.80 -4.62 -2.93
C VAL A 31 -4.96 -6.15 -2.89
N LYS A 32 -5.12 -6.77 -4.06
CA LYS A 32 -5.19 -8.23 -4.24
C LYS A 32 -3.93 -8.75 -4.94
N GLY A 33 -3.58 -10.00 -4.72
CA GLY A 33 -2.48 -10.67 -5.42
C GLY A 33 -2.07 -11.98 -4.75
N GLU A 34 -1.26 -12.78 -5.43
CA GLU A 34 -0.76 -14.07 -4.92
C GLU A 34 0.05 -13.92 -3.62
N PRO A 35 0.08 -14.93 -2.73
CA PRO A 35 0.97 -14.93 -1.57
C PRO A 35 2.42 -14.63 -1.97
N GLY A 36 3.12 -13.80 -1.19
CA GLY A 36 4.52 -13.44 -1.46
C GLY A 36 4.76 -12.30 -2.46
N THR A 37 3.73 -11.68 -3.05
CA THR A 37 3.89 -10.58 -4.03
C THR A 37 4.15 -9.20 -3.42
N GLY A 38 4.69 -9.12 -2.20
CA GLY A 38 5.08 -7.83 -1.59
C GLY A 38 3.94 -6.92 -1.12
N LYS A 39 2.70 -7.40 -0.97
CA LYS A 39 1.55 -6.58 -0.51
C LYS A 39 1.77 -5.93 0.86
N THR A 40 2.37 -6.66 1.81
CA THR A 40 2.70 -6.12 3.14
C THR A 40 3.77 -5.04 3.04
N VAL A 41 4.80 -5.27 2.22
CA VAL A 41 5.86 -4.29 1.97
C VAL A 41 5.28 -3.02 1.35
N LEU A 42 4.38 -3.13 0.36
CA LEU A 42 3.69 -1.98 -0.23
C LEU A 42 3.04 -1.08 0.82
N ALA A 43 2.33 -1.66 1.80
CA ALA A 43 1.67 -0.86 2.84
C ALA A 43 2.68 -0.07 3.68
N ALA A 44 3.81 -0.68 4.04
CA ALA A 44 4.89 -0.03 4.77
C ALA A 44 5.55 1.09 3.97
N GLU A 45 5.86 0.84 2.70
CA GLU A 45 6.50 1.83 1.81
C GLU A 45 5.57 3.02 1.52
N VAL A 46 4.27 2.78 1.34
CA VAL A 46 3.27 3.84 1.17
C VAL A 46 3.15 4.69 2.44
N ALA A 47 3.10 4.06 3.62
CA ALA A 47 3.05 4.78 4.90
C ALA A 47 4.30 5.66 5.10
N ALA A 48 5.50 5.12 4.84
CA ALA A 48 6.76 5.85 4.92
C ALA A 48 6.81 7.03 3.93
N ALA A 49 6.42 6.81 2.68
CA ALA A 49 6.39 7.87 1.66
C ALA A 49 5.37 8.97 1.95
N MET A 50 4.33 8.64 2.72
CA MET A 50 3.27 9.59 3.10
C MET A 50 3.46 10.19 4.49
N ASP A 51 4.56 9.88 5.19
CA ASP A 51 4.77 10.26 6.60
C ASP A 51 3.53 9.98 7.46
N ALA A 52 2.94 8.80 7.26
CA ALA A 52 1.70 8.38 7.88
C ALA A 52 1.94 7.16 8.78
N PRO A 53 1.18 7.02 9.89
CA PRO A 53 1.28 5.82 10.72
C PRO A 53 0.80 4.58 9.97
N LEU A 54 1.59 3.50 10.01
CA LEU A 54 1.17 2.18 9.55
C LEU A 54 0.42 1.47 10.68
N ILE A 55 -0.87 1.18 10.46
CA ILE A 55 -1.68 0.41 11.40
C ILE A 55 -1.80 -1.02 10.87
N GLU A 56 -1.22 -1.97 11.58
CA GLU A 56 -1.29 -3.38 11.24
C GLU A 56 -2.35 -4.10 12.07
N TRP A 57 -3.24 -4.83 11.40
CA TRP A 57 -4.22 -5.69 12.05
C TRP A 57 -4.09 -7.12 11.55
N HIS A 58 -3.70 -8.03 12.44
CA HIS A 58 -3.62 -9.46 12.14
C HIS A 58 -5.00 -10.10 12.27
N VAL A 59 -5.68 -10.32 11.15
CA VAL A 59 -7.00 -10.96 11.12
C VAL A 59 -6.83 -12.47 11.18
N LYS A 60 -7.29 -13.10 12.27
CA LYS A 60 -7.45 -14.56 12.39
C LYS A 60 -8.94 -14.87 12.51
N SER A 61 -9.39 -15.89 11.78
CA SER A 61 -10.71 -16.47 12.04
C SER A 61 -10.63 -17.26 13.34
N THR A 62 -11.30 -16.78 14.38
CA THR A 62 -11.48 -17.51 15.63
C THR A 62 -12.88 -18.12 15.61
N THR A 63 -13.00 -19.40 15.95
CA THR A 63 -14.30 -20.08 16.13
C THR A 63 -14.79 -19.90 17.55
#